data_AF-A0A434CKZ4-F1
#
_entry.id   AF-A0A434CKZ4-F1
#
_cell.length_a   1.000
_cell.length_b   1.000
_cell.length_c   1.000
_cell.angle_alpha   90.00
_cell.angle_beta   90.00
_cell.angle_gamma   90.00
#
_symmetry.space_group_name_H-M   'P 1'
#
loop_
_entity.id
_entity.type
_entity.pdbx_description
1 polymer ?
#
loop_
_entity_poly.entity_id
_entity_poly.type
_entity_poly.pdbx_seq_one_letter_code
_entity_poly.pdbx_strand_id
1 'polypeptide(L)' 'DMSFFCHGDGIFLKLDQDGRITMSDFLREHTGISAEVAFVGRGNFFQIWEPGRLAAYGAQARARLLQLRQGTKPGERPE' A
#
# COMPACT_ATOMS: atom_id res chain seq x y z
N ASP A 1 -15.65 -6.75 -7.52
CA ASP A 1 -15.77 -5.58 -8.39
C ASP A 1 -14.62 -4.62 -8.07
N MET A 2 -13.52 -4.67 -8.84
CA MET A 2 -12.29 -3.91 -8.56
C MET A 2 -12.42 -2.43 -8.96
N SER A 3 -13.31 -2.12 -9.90
CA SER A 3 -13.62 -0.75 -10.32
C SER A 3 -14.27 0.04 -9.18
N PHE A 4 -15.14 -0.56 -8.37
CA PHE A 4 -15.76 0.11 -7.22
C PHE A 4 -14.72 0.56 -6.17
N PHE A 5 -13.75 -0.30 -5.82
CA PHE A 5 -12.72 0.08 -4.86
C PHE A 5 -11.68 1.05 -5.42
N CYS A 6 -11.36 0.96 -6.72
CA CYS A 6 -10.40 1.87 -7.35
C CYS A 6 -10.99 3.24 -7.69
N HIS A 7 -12.30 3.32 -7.99
CA HIS A 7 -12.96 4.55 -8.46
C HIS A 7 -13.98 5.12 -7.46
N GLY A 8 -14.55 4.30 -6.58
CA GLY A 8 -15.56 4.70 -5.61
C GLY A 8 -14.98 5.39 -4.37
N ASP A 9 -13.80 4.95 -3.91
CA ASP A 9 -13.09 5.54 -2.77
C ASP A 9 -11.93 6.46 -3.20
N GLY A 10 -11.79 6.70 -4.51
CA GLY A 10 -10.76 7.59 -5.05
C GLY A 10 -11.12 9.06 -4.84
N ILE A 11 -10.17 9.86 -4.35
CA ILE A 11 -10.34 11.31 -4.24
C ILE A 11 -9.37 12.05 -5.15
N PHE A 12 -9.83 13.15 -5.73
CA PHE A 12 -8.94 14.10 -6.41
C PHE A 12 -8.14 14.89 -5.37
N LEU A 13 -6.85 14.62 -5.30
CA LEU A 13 -5.93 15.41 -4.48
C LEU A 13 -5.57 16.70 -5.20
N LYS A 14 -5.79 17.83 -4.54
CA LYS A 14 -5.30 19.13 -4.98
C LYS A 14 -3.99 19.44 -4.25
N LEU A 15 -3.00 19.89 -5.02
CA LEU A 15 -1.77 20.44 -4.48
C LEU A 15 -1.97 21.93 -4.21
N ASP A 16 -1.41 22.42 -3.10
CA ASP A 16 -1.27 23.85 -2.90
C ASP A 16 -0.10 24.42 -3.73
N GLN A 17 0.12 25.74 -3.62
CA GLN A 17 1.18 26.44 -4.36
C GLN A 17 2.59 25.97 -3.98
N ASP A 18 2.76 25.37 -2.80
CA ASP A 18 4.03 24.83 -2.32
C ASP A 18 4.19 23.34 -2.68
N GLY A 19 3.24 22.77 -3.45
CA GLY A 19 3.26 21.37 -3.88
C GLY A 19 2.89 20.39 -2.76
N ARG A 20 2.23 20.84 -1.68
CA ARG A 20 1.82 19.97 -0.57
C ARG A 20 0.43 19.41 -0.80
N ILE A 21 0.19 18.24 -0.20
CA ILE A 21 -1.12 17.60 -0.15
C ILE A 21 -1.73 17.86 1.21
N THR A 22 -2.96 18.37 1.23
CA THR A 22 -3.72 18.44 2.48
C THR A 22 -4.25 17.06 2.83
N MET A 23 -3.76 16.50 3.93
CA MET A 23 -4.38 15.33 4.54
C MET A 23 -5.68 15.80 5.20
N SER A 24 -6.83 15.52 4.59
CA SER A 24 -8.15 15.77 5.17
C SER A 24 -8.49 14.70 6.21
N ASP A 25 -9.51 14.95 7.03
CA ASP A 25 -9.94 13.98 8.04
C ASP A 25 -10.48 12.70 7.42
N PHE A 26 -11.18 12.80 6.28
CA PHE A 26 -11.58 11.64 5.47
C PHE A 26 -10.38 10.76 5.09
N LEU A 27 -9.27 11.35 4.62
CA LEU A 27 -8.06 10.59 4.30
C LEU A 27 -7.45 9.94 5.54
N ARG A 28 -7.40 10.67 6.66
CA ARG A 28 -6.86 10.15 7.93
C ARG A 28 -7.69 8.99 8.44
N GLU A 29 -9.00 9.09 8.43
CA GLU A 29 -9.91 8.03 8.87
C GLU A 29 -9.79 6.78 7.98
N HIS A 30 -9.77 6.95 6.66
CA HIS A 30 -9.67 5.84 5.73
C HIS A 30 -8.30 5.14 5.79
N THR A 31 -7.21 5.90 5.84
CA THR A 31 -5.84 5.36 5.79
C THR A 31 -5.27 5.00 7.17
N GLY A 32 -5.80 5.58 8.24
CA GLY A 32 -5.25 5.53 9.59
C GLY A 32 -4.01 6.40 9.81
N ILE A 33 -3.62 7.23 8.83
CA ILE A 33 -2.48 8.13 8.95
C ILE A 33 -2.75 9.21 9.99
N SER A 34 -1.78 9.44 10.87
CA SER A 34 -1.84 10.50 11.90
C SER A 34 -0.79 11.59 11.63
N ALA A 35 0.25 11.67 12.45
CA ALA A 35 1.31 12.67 12.35
C ALA A 35 2.43 12.28 11.38
N GLU A 36 2.63 10.98 11.15
CA GLU A 36 3.73 10.46 10.36
C GLU A 36 3.23 9.64 9.18
N VAL A 37 4.03 9.66 8.11
CA VAL A 37 3.77 8.93 6.88
C VAL A 37 5.01 8.22 6.39
N ALA A 38 4.81 7.06 5.77
CA ALA A 38 5.83 6.35 5.02
C ALA A 38 5.45 6.34 3.53
N PHE A 39 6.43 6.61 2.66
CA PHE A 39 6.27 6.57 1.21
C PHE A 39 6.89 5.30 0.64
N VAL A 40 6.15 4.62 -0.23
CA VAL A 40 6.62 3.42 -0.94
C VAL A 40 6.50 3.63 -2.44
N GLY A 41 7.62 3.66 -3.14
CA GLY A 41 7.66 3.76 -4.61
C GLY A 41 7.17 2.48 -5.29
N ARG A 42 6.32 2.62 -6.32
CA ARG A 42 5.71 1.54 -7.10
C ARG A 42 5.79 1.87 -8.59
N GLY A 43 7.02 2.07 -9.09
CA GLY A 43 7.25 2.39 -10.51
C GLY A 43 6.67 3.76 -10.87
N ASN A 44 5.52 3.78 -11.53
CA ASN A 44 4.85 5.00 -11.99
C ASN A 44 3.93 5.66 -10.96
N PHE A 45 3.70 5.03 -9.81
CA PHE A 45 3.00 5.64 -8.69
C PHE A 45 3.76 5.38 -7.39
N PHE A 46 3.31 6.01 -6.32
CA PHE A 46 3.76 5.71 -4.97
C PHE A 46 2.56 5.52 -4.05
N GLN A 47 2.79 4.84 -2.94
CA GLN A 47 1.81 4.68 -1.88
C GLN A 47 2.23 5.50 -0.67
N ILE A 48 1.23 5.98 0.07
CA ILE A 48 1.41 6.63 1.37
C ILE A 48 0.79 5.73 2.41
N TRP A 49 1.51 5.48 3.50
CA TRP A 49 1.09 4.59 4.56
C TRP A 49 1.28 5.23 5.92
N GLU A 50 0.48 4.79 6.89
CA GLU A 50 0.87 4.91 8.30
C GLU A 50 2.05 3.95 8.54
N PRO A 51 3.15 4.41 9.18
CA PRO A 51 4.38 3.62 9.30
C PRO A 51 4.20 2.24 9.97
N GLY A 52 3.42 2.13 11.04
CA GLY A 52 3.15 0.88 11.75
C GLY A 52 2.40 -0.14 10.88
N ARG A 53 1.36 0.30 10.16
CA ARG A 53 0.61 -0.52 9.20
C ARG A 53 1.50 -1.02 8.07
N LEU A 54 2.38 -0.17 7.54
CA LEU A 54 3.34 -0.61 6.53
C LEU A 54 4.29 -1.69 7.08
N ALA A 55 4.79 -1.53 8.29
CA ALA A 55 5.68 -2.51 8.92
C ALA A 55 4.97 -3.86 9.10
N ALA A 56 3.73 -3.86 9.59
CA ALA A 56 2.91 -5.06 9.75
C ALA A 56 2.62 -5.73 8.39
N TYR A 57 2.22 -4.96 7.39
CA TYR A 57 1.99 -5.46 6.03
C TYR A 57 3.26 -6.09 5.44
N GLY A 58 4.41 -5.43 5.58
CA GLY A 58 5.69 -5.94 5.13
C GLY A 58 6.07 -7.27 5.79
N ALA A 59 5.80 -7.43 7.08
CA ALA A 59 6.03 -8.69 7.79
C ALA A 59 5.15 -9.83 7.25
N GLN A 60 3.85 -9.57 7.05
CA GLN A 60 2.91 -10.53 6.48
C GLN A 60 3.29 -10.93 5.04
N ALA A 61 3.64 -9.96 4.21
CA ALA A 61 4.06 -10.21 2.83
C ALA A 61 5.32 -11.09 2.78
N ARG A 62 6.32 -10.82 3.63
CA ARG A 62 7.52 -11.65 3.75
C ARG A 62 7.18 -13.08 4.18
N ALA A 63 6.33 -13.24 5.19
CA ALA A 63 5.90 -14.56 5.67
C ALA A 63 5.21 -15.36 4.56
N ARG A 64 4.29 -14.73 3.80
CA ARG A 64 3.61 -15.36 2.66
C ARG A 64 4.60 -15.80 1.58
N LEU A 65 5.59 -14.97 1.25
CA LEU A 65 6.60 -15.31 0.25
C LEU A 65 7.49 -16.49 0.69
N LEU A 66 7.82 -16.56 1.98
CA LEU A 66 8.57 -17.69 2.53
C LEU A 66 7.77 -19.00 2.45
N GLN A 67 6.47 -18.96 2.75
CA GLN A 67 5.59 -20.14 2.61
C GLN A 67 5.49 -20.63 1.16
N LEU A 68 5.34 -19.71 0.20
CA LEU A 68 5.30 -20.06 -1.23
C LEU A 68 6.61 -20.73 -1.69
N ARG A 69 7.75 -20.24 -1.20
CA ARG A 69 9.05 -20.87 -1.46
C ARG A 69 9.17 -22.26 -0.87
N GLN A 70 8.60 -22.52 0.31
CA GLN A 70 8.61 -23.85 0.93
C GLN A 70 7.69 -24.84 0.21
N GLY A 71 6.60 -24.37 -0.41
CA GLY A 71 5.71 -25.18 -1.23
C GLY A 71 6.27 -25.50 -2.63
N THR A 72 7.31 -24.77 -3.07
CA THR A 72 7.96 -25.00 -4.37
C THR A 72 9.24 -25.80 -4.14
N LYS A 73 9.20 -27.12 -4.27
CA LYS A 73 10.43 -27.93 -4.28
C LYS A 73 11.32 -27.45 -5.44
N PRO A 74 12.61 -27.15 -5.23
CA PRO A 74 13.52 -26.88 -6.33
C PRO A 74 13.65 -28.15 -7.18
N GLY A 75 13.10 -28.16 -8.40
CA GLY A 75 13.33 -29.22 -9.39
C GLY A 75 12.10 -29.97 -9.93
N GLU A 76 10.89 -29.69 -9.46
CA GLU A 76 9.68 -30.37 -9.97
C GLU A 76 9.13 -29.62 -11.20
N ARG A 77 9.43 -30.11 -12.41
CA ARG A 77 8.79 -29.64 -13.64
C ARG A 77 7.34 -30.14 -13.67
N PRO A 78 6.35 -29.30 -14.00
CA PRO A 78 5.00 -29.79 -14.25
C PRO A 78 5.00 -30.60 -15.56
N GLU A 79 4.42 -31.80 -15.51
CA GLU A 79 4.12 -32.64 -16.70
C GLU A 79 2.96 -32.05 -17.51
#